data_AF-A0A3D1ZMI0-F1
#
_entry.id   AF-A0A3D1ZMI0-F1
#
_cell.length_a   1.000
_cell.length_b   1.000
_cell.length_c   1.000
_cell.angle_alpha   90.00
_cell.angle_beta   90.00
_cell.angle_gamma   90.00
#
_symmetry.space_group_name_H-M   'P 1'
#
loop_
_entity.id
_entity.type
_entity.pdbx_description
1 polymer ?
#
loop_
_entity_poly.entity_id
_entity_poly.type
_entity_poly.pdbx_seq_one_letter_code
_entity_poly.pdbx_strand_id
1 'polypeptide(L)'
;MWLCLTATNFSVAYEVEASSTDNSIYLLLTNPAANSTFSSISLTVQSPPFVSSASASFIPSAINSHRSDVLALDFDVYHNVSLGDSGDMTISVSGIVAGQLVSFPVTIPLTVVSNSDSAQGEIGAGIPPTNGDTTDSDGDGISDVLEIAFGSDASNNESYPGGPTIATVPMLNGIAFLLLALLIAKAQRFAKRSKRLARGKS
;
A
#
# COMPACT_ATOMS: atom_id res chain seq x y z
N MET A 1 8.32 -19.90 17.98
CA MET A 1 7.61 -18.63 17.73
C MET A 1 8.09 -18.16 16.36
N TRP A 2 7.23 -18.18 15.35
CA TRP A 2 7.59 -17.77 14.00
C TRP A 2 7.43 -16.25 13.92
N LEU A 3 8.52 -15.55 13.62
CA LEU A 3 8.52 -14.12 13.37
C LEU A 3 8.14 -13.92 11.90
N CYS A 4 6.94 -13.41 11.65
CA CYS A 4 6.52 -13.00 10.30
C CYS A 4 6.67 -11.48 10.24
N LEU A 5 7.72 -10.99 9.58
CA LEU A 5 7.73 -9.60 9.12
C LEU A 5 7.07 -9.60 7.74
N THR A 6 5.94 -8.93 7.62
CA THR A 6 5.21 -8.80 6.37
C THR A 6 5.83 -7.65 5.58
N ALA A 7 6.57 -7.97 4.52
CA ALA A 7 6.88 -6.97 3.50
C ALA A 7 5.65 -6.81 2.59
N THR A 8 5.25 -5.57 2.34
CA THR A 8 4.21 -5.22 1.37
C THR A 8 4.66 -5.72 -0.01
N ASN A 9 3.88 -6.60 -0.63
CA ASN A 9 4.13 -7.04 -2.01
C ASN A 9 3.56 -5.97 -2.95
N PHE A 10 4.42 -5.29 -3.71
CA PHE A 10 3.98 -4.34 -4.72
C PHE A 10 3.38 -5.09 -5.90
N SER A 11 2.08 -4.90 -6.17
CA SER A 11 1.39 -5.51 -7.33
C SER A 11 1.67 -4.76 -8.65
N VAL A 12 2.30 -3.58 -8.59
CA VAL A 12 2.58 -2.70 -9.72
C VAL A 12 3.99 -2.12 -9.55
N ALA A 13 4.75 -2.02 -10.65
CA ALA A 13 6.07 -1.40 -10.62
C ALA A 13 5.94 0.11 -10.33
N TYR A 14 6.82 0.62 -9.47
CA TYR A 14 6.96 2.05 -9.26
C TYR A 14 7.52 2.66 -10.54
N GLU A 15 6.84 3.65 -11.10
CA GLU A 15 7.30 4.30 -12.32
C GLU A 15 8.24 5.44 -11.94
N VAL A 16 9.35 5.55 -12.65
CA VAL A 16 10.33 6.62 -12.44
C VAL A 16 10.67 7.29 -13.75
N GLU A 17 10.74 8.62 -13.73
CA GLU A 17 11.09 9.37 -14.92
C GLU A 17 12.55 9.13 -15.35
N ALA A 18 12.78 9.09 -16.66
CA ALA A 18 14.15 9.04 -17.17
C ALA A 18 14.91 10.32 -16.80
N SER A 19 16.18 10.19 -16.40
CA SER A 19 17.04 11.32 -16.02
C SER A 19 16.56 12.13 -14.81
N SER A 20 15.86 11.51 -13.86
CA SER A 20 15.40 12.17 -12.64
C SER A 20 16.43 12.10 -11.52
N THR A 21 16.43 13.12 -10.66
CA THR A 21 17.20 13.20 -9.41
C THR A 21 16.26 13.43 -8.23
N ASP A 22 16.76 13.16 -7.03
CA ASP A 22 16.02 13.39 -5.77
C ASP A 22 14.70 12.59 -5.70
N ASN A 23 14.67 11.38 -6.26
CA ASN A 23 13.52 10.49 -6.14
C ASN A 23 13.53 9.85 -4.75
N SER A 24 12.37 9.80 -4.09
CA SER A 24 12.23 9.19 -2.77
C SER A 24 11.09 8.17 -2.76
N ILE A 25 11.34 7.01 -2.13
CA ILE A 25 10.33 5.99 -1.82
C ILE A 25 10.30 5.81 -0.31
N TYR A 26 9.09 5.82 0.25
CA TYR A 26 8.88 5.59 1.68
C TYR A 26 8.33 4.18 1.92
N LEU A 27 8.91 3.47 2.87
CA LEU A 27 8.49 2.13 3.27
C LEU A 27 8.09 2.14 4.74
N LEU A 28 6.91 1.62 5.04
CA LEU A 28 6.47 1.40 6.42
C LEU A 28 6.99 0.06 6.92
N LEU A 29 7.75 0.10 8.02
CA LEU A 29 8.26 -1.07 8.72
C LEU A 29 7.47 -1.25 10.01
N THR A 30 6.82 -2.40 10.16
CA THR A 30 6.07 -2.74 11.37
C THR A 30 6.81 -3.82 12.16
N ASN A 31 6.90 -3.62 13.47
CA ASN A 31 7.38 -4.63 14.41
C ASN A 31 6.19 -5.30 15.12
N PRO A 32 5.72 -6.47 14.64
CA PRO A 32 4.59 -7.17 15.25
C PRO A 32 4.97 -7.90 16.55
N ALA A 33 6.23 -7.84 16.98
CA ALA A 33 6.68 -8.59 18.13
C ALA A 33 6.16 -7.98 19.43
N ALA A 34 5.50 -8.80 20.24
CA ALA A 34 4.68 -8.29 21.34
C ALA A 34 5.46 -7.68 22.51
N ASN A 35 6.68 -8.16 22.76
CA ASN A 35 7.47 -7.81 23.94
C ASN A 35 8.94 -7.55 23.59
N SER A 36 9.25 -7.22 22.33
CA SER A 36 10.63 -7.03 21.89
C SER A 36 10.74 -5.93 20.85
N THR A 37 11.70 -5.04 21.07
CA THR A 37 12.10 -3.98 20.14
C THR A 37 12.92 -4.57 18.99
N PHE A 38 12.64 -4.12 17.76
CA PHE A 38 13.51 -4.31 16.62
C PHE A 38 14.59 -3.23 16.65
N SER A 39 15.85 -3.61 16.83
CA SER A 39 16.96 -2.70 17.10
C SER A 39 18.21 -3.05 16.29
N SER A 40 19.21 -2.17 16.31
CA SER A 40 20.46 -2.35 15.53
C SER A 40 20.15 -2.54 14.04
N ILE A 41 19.22 -1.75 13.52
CA ILE A 41 18.72 -1.89 12.16
C ILE A 41 19.81 -1.45 11.19
N SER A 42 20.10 -2.31 10.22
CA SER A 42 21.04 -2.05 9.13
C SER A 42 20.37 -2.34 7.80
N LEU A 43 20.66 -1.48 6.83
CA LEU A 43 20.05 -1.45 5.52
C LEU A 43 21.13 -1.62 4.47
N THR A 44 20.89 -2.49 3.50
CA THR A 44 21.75 -2.61 2.32
C THR A 44 20.88 -2.54 1.08
N VAL A 45 21.21 -1.62 0.18
CA VAL A 45 20.46 -1.40 -1.06
C VAL A 45 21.21 -2.05 -2.22
N GLN A 46 20.46 -2.78 -3.03
CA GLN A 46 20.91 -3.29 -4.32
C GLN A 46 20.02 -2.67 -5.40
N SER A 47 20.64 -1.86 -6.24
CA SER A 47 19.94 -1.09 -7.28
C SER A 47 20.00 -1.77 -8.65
N PRO A 48 18.99 -1.57 -9.50
CA PRO A 48 19.04 -2.01 -10.89
C PRO A 48 20.01 -1.13 -11.71
N PRO A 49 20.44 -1.58 -12.91
CA PRO A 49 21.51 -0.94 -13.68
C PRO A 49 21.24 0.50 -14.12
N PHE A 50 19.96 0.91 -14.19
CA PHE A 50 19.56 2.25 -14.59
C PHE A 50 19.53 3.27 -13.44
N VAL A 51 19.70 2.81 -12.21
CA VAL A 51 19.82 3.68 -11.03
C VAL A 51 21.29 4.03 -10.81
N SER A 52 21.58 5.33 -10.69
CA SER A 52 22.94 5.86 -10.60
C SER A 52 23.44 5.99 -9.16
N SER A 53 22.53 6.27 -8.24
CA SER A 53 22.79 6.35 -6.80
C SER A 53 21.56 5.80 -6.07
N ALA A 54 21.76 5.16 -4.93
CA ALA A 54 20.66 4.83 -4.03
C ALA A 54 21.17 4.76 -2.59
N SER A 55 20.40 5.32 -1.67
CA SER A 55 20.67 5.30 -0.24
C SER A 55 19.38 5.10 0.54
N ALA A 56 19.43 4.24 1.56
CA ALA A 56 18.32 4.04 2.47
C ALA A 56 18.64 4.69 3.82
N SER A 57 17.66 5.40 4.37
CA SER A 57 17.72 6.14 5.62
C SER A 57 16.58 5.70 6.52
N PHE A 58 16.92 5.24 7.72
CA PHE A 58 15.93 4.90 8.75
C PHE A 58 16.08 5.84 9.93
N ILE A 59 15.03 6.59 10.21
CA ILE A 59 14.92 7.51 11.33
C ILE A 59 13.63 7.11 12.01
N PRO A 60 13.65 6.36 13.14
CA PRO A 60 14.62 6.26 14.24
C PRO A 60 15.54 5.01 14.19
N SER A 61 16.42 4.80 15.17
CA SER A 61 17.33 3.63 15.19
C SER A 61 16.71 2.29 15.65
N ALA A 62 15.42 2.29 16.02
CA ALA A 62 14.72 1.12 16.55
C ALA A 62 13.20 1.27 16.49
N ILE A 63 12.49 0.15 16.40
CA ILE A 63 11.02 0.07 16.41
C ILE A 63 10.57 -0.71 17.64
N ASN A 64 9.80 -0.07 18.52
CA ASN A 64 9.29 -0.70 19.74
C ASN A 64 8.30 -1.84 19.42
N SER A 65 7.97 -2.64 20.43
CA SER A 65 6.97 -3.71 20.31
C SER A 65 5.61 -3.16 19.87
N HIS A 66 4.96 -3.81 18.90
CA HIS A 66 3.69 -3.36 18.31
C HIS A 66 3.74 -1.90 17.86
N ARG A 67 4.85 -1.50 17.24
CA ARG A 67 5.00 -0.17 16.65
C ARG A 67 5.49 -0.28 15.22
N SER A 68 5.33 0.82 14.50
CA SER A 68 5.75 0.95 13.12
C SER A 68 6.53 2.25 12.93
N ASP A 69 7.39 2.27 11.92
CA ASP A 69 8.11 3.48 11.53
C ASP A 69 8.52 3.47 10.05
N VAL A 70 8.96 4.63 9.55
CA VAL A 70 9.20 4.85 8.13
C VAL A 70 10.69 4.77 7.79
N LEU A 71 10.96 4.05 6.70
CA LEU A 71 12.22 4.04 5.99
C LEU A 71 12.11 4.90 4.73
N ALA A 72 13.04 5.83 4.54
CA ALA A 72 13.19 6.56 3.29
C ALA A 72 14.25 5.87 2.42
N LEU A 73 13.99 5.82 1.13
CA LEU A 73 14.90 5.35 0.09
C LEU A 73 15.03 6.45 -0.95
N ASP A 74 16.20 7.07 -1.01
CA ASP A 74 16.51 8.13 -1.96
C ASP A 74 17.38 7.57 -3.09
N PHE A 75 17.09 7.92 -4.34
CA PHE A 75 17.81 7.42 -5.49
C PHE A 75 17.73 8.34 -6.72
N ASP A 76 18.72 8.21 -7.60
CA ASP A 76 18.80 8.94 -8.86
C ASP A 76 18.78 7.96 -10.04
N VAL A 77 18.29 8.44 -11.19
CA VAL A 77 18.25 7.69 -12.45
C VAL A 77 19.28 8.27 -13.42
N TYR A 78 20.00 7.40 -14.16
CA TYR A 78 20.95 7.86 -15.17
C TYR A 78 20.27 8.71 -16.27
N HIS A 79 21.05 9.61 -16.87
CA HIS A 79 20.58 10.53 -17.92
C HIS A 79 20.25 9.87 -19.28
N ASN A 80 20.62 8.61 -19.49
CA ASN A 80 20.57 7.94 -20.80
C ASN A 80 19.88 6.57 -20.74
N VAL A 81 18.90 6.44 -19.85
CA VAL A 81 18.10 5.21 -19.68
C VAL A 81 17.01 5.14 -20.74
N SER A 82 16.70 3.95 -21.23
CA SER A 82 15.65 3.76 -22.21
C SER A 82 14.29 3.69 -21.52
N LEU A 83 13.27 4.30 -22.14
CA LEU A 83 11.89 4.13 -21.66
C LEU A 83 11.49 2.66 -21.73
N GLY A 84 10.88 2.15 -20.67
CA GLY A 84 10.50 0.75 -20.50
C GLY A 84 11.59 -0.14 -19.91
N ASP A 85 12.80 0.38 -19.63
CA ASP A 85 13.77 -0.34 -18.81
C ASP A 85 13.14 -0.64 -17.44
N SER A 86 13.26 -1.88 -16.99
CA SER A 86 12.66 -2.35 -15.74
C SER A 86 13.64 -3.20 -14.97
N GLY A 87 13.49 -3.19 -13.65
CA GLY A 87 14.38 -3.91 -12.76
C GLY A 87 14.00 -3.72 -11.31
N ASP A 88 14.41 -4.67 -10.49
CA ASP A 88 14.10 -4.67 -9.09
C ASP A 88 15.16 -3.92 -8.29
N MET A 89 14.72 -2.99 -7.46
CA MET A 89 15.51 -2.49 -6.34
C MET A 89 15.22 -3.36 -5.13
N THR A 90 16.26 -3.89 -4.49
CA THR A 90 16.11 -4.73 -3.30
C THR A 90 16.78 -4.07 -2.11
N ILE A 91 16.04 -3.94 -1.01
CA ILE A 91 16.55 -3.49 0.28
C ILE A 91 16.62 -4.70 1.21
N SER A 92 17.83 -5.06 1.65
CA SER A 92 18.00 -6.03 2.72
C SER A 92 17.93 -5.30 4.05
N VAL A 93 16.84 -5.53 4.79
CA VAL A 93 16.67 -5.01 6.15
C VAL A 93 17.16 -6.08 7.12
N SER A 94 18.02 -5.69 8.05
CA SER A 94 18.55 -6.58 9.08
C SER A 94 18.54 -5.90 10.44
N GLY A 95 18.47 -6.68 11.52
CA GLY A 95 18.55 -6.16 12.88
C GLY A 95 18.30 -7.25 13.91
N ILE A 96 18.08 -6.86 15.16
CA ILE A 96 17.94 -7.76 16.30
C ILE A 96 16.54 -7.62 16.89
N VAL A 97 15.85 -8.74 17.06
CA VAL A 97 14.57 -8.85 17.78
C VAL A 97 14.73 -9.92 18.86
N ALA A 98 14.48 -9.57 20.13
CA ALA A 98 14.60 -10.50 21.27
C ALA A 98 15.96 -11.24 21.36
N GLY A 99 17.05 -10.59 20.93
CA GLY A 99 18.39 -11.18 20.91
C GLY A 99 18.68 -12.08 19.70
N GLN A 100 17.74 -12.26 18.78
CA GLN A 100 17.90 -13.02 17.55
C GLN A 100 18.12 -12.07 16.36
N LEU A 101 19.08 -12.41 15.49
CA LEU A 101 19.27 -11.72 14.22
C LEU A 101 18.11 -12.04 13.27
N VAL A 102 17.50 -11.00 12.72
CA VAL A 102 16.41 -11.07 11.74
C VAL A 102 16.89 -10.35 10.50
N SER A 103 16.71 -10.96 9.33
CA SER A 103 16.97 -10.31 8.05
C SER A 103 15.98 -10.78 7.00
N PHE A 104 15.49 -9.83 6.21
CA PHE A 104 14.53 -10.08 5.15
C PHE A 104 14.74 -9.05 4.03
N PRO A 105 14.57 -9.45 2.76
CA PRO A 105 14.58 -8.51 1.64
C PRO A 105 13.21 -7.87 1.44
N VAL A 106 13.22 -6.62 0.99
CA VAL A 106 12.06 -5.93 0.42
C VAL A 106 12.38 -5.63 -1.04
N THR A 107 11.53 -6.08 -1.95
CA THR A 107 11.72 -5.92 -3.40
C THR A 107 10.75 -4.87 -3.92
N ILE A 108 11.30 -3.85 -4.59
CA ILE A 108 10.56 -2.76 -5.21
C ILE A 108 10.81 -2.86 -6.72
N PRO A 109 9.83 -3.34 -7.51
CA PRO A 109 9.95 -3.33 -8.96
C PRO A 109 9.88 -1.90 -9.47
N LEU A 110 10.85 -1.48 -10.29
CA LEU A 110 10.90 -0.16 -10.92
C LEU A 110 10.73 -0.28 -12.44
N THR A 111 10.08 0.68 -13.07
CA THR A 111 10.02 0.83 -14.53
C THR A 111 10.24 2.28 -14.94
N VAL A 112 11.06 2.50 -15.96
CA VAL A 112 11.36 3.84 -16.45
C VAL A 112 10.31 4.32 -17.43
N VAL A 113 9.73 5.49 -17.15
CA VAL A 113 8.66 6.12 -17.93
C VAL A 113 9.05 7.53 -18.35
N SER A 114 8.31 8.10 -19.30
CA SER A 114 8.50 9.48 -19.73
C SER A 114 7.89 10.51 -18.78
N ASN A 115 6.88 10.09 -18.00
CA ASN A 115 6.24 10.88 -16.97
C ASN A 115 5.65 9.93 -15.94
N SER A 116 5.94 10.15 -14.66
CA SER A 116 5.37 9.37 -13.55
C SER A 116 4.36 10.23 -12.80
N ASP A 117 3.30 9.62 -12.29
CA ASP A 117 2.38 10.33 -11.39
C ASP A 117 3.13 10.72 -10.11
N SER A 118 3.03 11.98 -9.70
CA SER A 118 3.73 12.50 -8.51
C SER A 118 3.32 11.82 -7.20
N ALA A 119 2.21 11.07 -7.19
CA ALA A 119 1.66 10.38 -6.03
C ALA A 119 1.97 8.86 -6.02
N GLN A 120 2.82 8.36 -6.92
CA GLN A 120 3.17 6.94 -6.90
C GLN A 120 3.97 6.66 -5.63
N GLY A 121 3.45 5.74 -4.79
CA GLY A 121 4.04 5.39 -3.50
C GLY A 121 3.91 6.45 -2.40
N GLU A 122 3.40 7.65 -2.68
CA GLU A 122 2.81 8.51 -1.65
C GLU A 122 1.38 8.03 -1.41
N ILE A 123 1.19 7.12 -0.46
CA ILE A 123 -0.14 7.11 0.17
C ILE A 123 -0.16 8.38 1.05
N GLY A 124 -1.18 9.22 0.89
CA GLY A 124 -1.51 10.44 1.65
C GLY A 124 -0.69 11.73 1.39
N ALA A 125 -0.64 12.66 2.35
CA ALA A 125 -0.49 14.11 2.10
C ALA A 125 0.96 14.68 2.10
N GLY A 126 1.95 13.88 1.71
CA GLY A 126 3.35 14.31 1.55
C GLY A 126 4.35 13.49 2.37
N ILE A 127 5.55 14.04 2.58
CA ILE A 127 6.64 13.39 3.33
C ILE A 127 6.12 12.89 4.68
N PRO A 128 6.24 11.58 4.99
CA PRO A 128 5.79 11.03 6.25
C PRO A 128 6.46 11.79 7.41
N PRO A 129 5.70 12.26 8.40
CA PRO A 129 6.29 12.96 9.52
C PRO A 129 7.24 12.01 10.26
N THR A 130 8.48 12.47 10.47
CA THR A 130 9.46 11.77 11.30
C THR A 130 8.93 11.67 12.71
N ASN A 131 9.02 10.48 13.30
CA ASN A 131 8.33 10.12 14.53
C ASN A 131 8.45 11.15 15.67
N GLY A 132 7.39 11.22 16.44
CA GLY A 132 7.22 12.10 17.59
C GLY A 132 5.83 11.92 18.18
N ASP A 133 4.87 11.52 17.34
CA ASP A 133 3.55 11.10 17.78
C ASP A 133 3.51 9.58 18.03
N THR A 134 3.02 9.21 19.21
CA THR A 134 2.86 7.82 19.67
C THR A 134 1.39 7.42 19.78
N THR A 135 0.47 8.30 19.38
CA THR A 135 -0.97 8.06 19.39
C THR A 135 -1.30 7.02 18.33
N ASP A 136 -2.04 6.00 18.75
CA ASP A 136 -2.39 4.78 18.02
C ASP A 136 -3.79 4.41 18.55
N SER A 137 -4.81 4.97 17.90
CA SER A 137 -6.19 5.06 18.41
C SER A 137 -6.95 3.74 18.31
N ASP A 138 -6.59 2.87 17.38
CA ASP A 138 -7.19 1.55 17.19
C ASP A 138 -6.32 0.39 17.70
N GLY A 139 -5.06 0.67 18.05
CA GLY A 139 -4.14 -0.26 18.68
C GLY A 139 -3.50 -1.26 17.70
N ASP A 140 -3.49 -0.97 16.40
CA ASP A 140 -2.89 -1.85 15.39
C ASP A 140 -1.35 -1.74 15.31
N GLY A 141 -0.79 -0.72 15.96
CA GLY A 141 0.65 -0.47 16.06
C GLY A 141 1.20 0.46 14.98
N ILE A 142 0.35 1.11 14.20
CA ILE A 142 0.68 2.25 13.33
C ILE A 142 0.16 3.50 14.04
N SER A 143 0.89 4.62 13.96
CA SER A 143 0.39 5.84 14.62
C SER A 143 -0.67 6.52 13.77
N ASP A 144 -1.64 7.17 14.42
CA ASP A 144 -2.73 7.91 13.74
C ASP A 144 -2.18 8.86 12.67
N VAL A 145 -1.04 9.48 12.97
CA VAL A 145 -0.36 10.40 12.08
C VAL A 145 0.17 9.70 10.84
N LEU A 146 0.78 8.51 10.98
CA LEU A 146 1.23 7.73 9.84
C LEU A 146 0.04 7.22 9.04
N GLU A 147 -1.03 6.78 9.68
CA GLU A 147 -2.25 6.34 9.00
C GLU A 147 -2.88 7.45 8.17
N ILE A 148 -3.07 8.63 8.76
CA ILE A 148 -3.57 9.81 8.04
C ILE A 148 -2.59 10.20 6.93
N ALA A 149 -1.28 10.22 7.23
CA ALA A 149 -0.25 10.55 6.25
C ALA A 149 -0.20 9.55 5.10
N PHE A 150 -0.63 8.30 5.32
CA PHE A 150 -0.76 7.23 4.35
C PHE A 150 -2.22 6.90 4.02
N GLY A 151 -3.13 7.87 4.12
CA GLY A 151 -4.50 7.79 3.59
C GLY A 151 -5.38 6.66 4.14
N SER A 152 -5.07 6.12 5.32
CA SER A 152 -5.87 5.11 6.03
C SER A 152 -6.64 5.73 7.22
N ASP A 153 -7.67 5.03 7.70
CA ASP A 153 -8.51 5.44 8.84
C ASP A 153 -7.90 5.04 10.18
N ALA A 154 -7.35 6.02 10.89
CA ALA A 154 -6.69 5.86 12.19
C ALA A 154 -7.56 5.32 13.34
N SER A 155 -8.85 5.10 13.12
CA SER A 155 -9.78 4.56 14.11
C SER A 155 -10.21 3.13 13.82
N ASN A 156 -9.66 2.52 12.77
CA ASN A 156 -10.05 1.21 12.28
C ASN A 156 -8.84 0.32 12.01
N ASN A 157 -8.61 -0.65 12.91
CA ASN A 157 -7.46 -1.55 12.83
C ASN A 157 -7.43 -2.49 11.61
N GLU A 158 -8.49 -2.54 10.82
CA GLU A 158 -8.52 -3.23 9.52
C GLU A 158 -8.08 -2.33 8.36
N SER A 159 -7.87 -1.04 8.62
CA SER A 159 -7.51 0.00 7.66
C SER A 159 -6.10 0.53 7.92
N TYR A 160 -5.11 -0.20 7.41
CA TYR A 160 -3.70 0.19 7.49
C TYR A 160 -3.14 0.64 6.13
N PRO A 161 -2.08 1.46 6.12
CA PRO A 161 -1.33 1.85 4.92
C PRO A 161 -0.92 0.65 4.05
N GLY A 162 -1.26 0.70 2.76
CA GLY A 162 -0.96 -0.40 1.83
C GLY A 162 -1.77 -1.68 2.06
N GLY A 163 -2.72 -1.66 3.00
CA GLY A 163 -3.72 -2.71 3.17
C GLY A 163 -4.69 -2.78 1.99
N PRO A 164 -5.48 -3.86 1.89
CA PRO A 164 -6.52 -3.94 0.87
C PRO A 164 -7.46 -2.76 1.05
N THR A 165 -7.62 -1.92 0.02
CA THR A 165 -8.68 -0.91 0.03
C THR A 165 -10.00 -1.64 0.17
N ILE A 166 -10.60 -1.60 1.37
CA ILE A 166 -11.94 -2.13 1.58
C ILE A 166 -12.90 -1.15 0.91
N ALA A 167 -13.09 -1.33 -0.39
CA ALA A 167 -14.17 -0.70 -1.10
C ALA A 167 -15.46 -1.24 -0.45
N THR A 168 -16.14 -0.40 0.33
CA THR A 168 -17.50 -0.65 0.77
C THR A 168 -18.38 -0.64 -0.46
N VAL A 169 -18.44 -1.77 -1.17
CA VAL A 169 -19.44 -1.98 -2.20
C VAL A 169 -20.77 -1.98 -1.46
N PRO A 170 -21.68 -1.02 -1.72
CA PRO A 170 -22.98 -1.04 -1.07
C PRO A 170 -23.70 -2.30 -1.54
N MET A 171 -23.66 -3.35 -0.71
CA MET A 171 -24.50 -4.50 -0.91
C MET A 171 -25.94 -3.99 -0.79
N LEU A 172 -26.65 -3.98 -1.92
CA LEU A 172 -28.09 -3.75 -1.92
C LEU A 172 -28.69 -4.75 -0.93
N ASN A 173 -29.20 -4.24 0.19
CA ASN A 173 -29.82 -5.06 1.21
C ASN A 173 -30.98 -5.88 0.59
N GLY A 174 -31.34 -7.00 1.23
CA GLY A 174 -32.34 -7.95 0.67
C GLY A 174 -33.69 -7.30 0.31
N ILE A 175 -34.02 -6.16 0.92
CA ILE A 175 -35.21 -5.37 0.61
C ILE A 175 -35.09 -4.72 -0.78
N ALA A 176 -33.91 -4.19 -1.14
CA ALA A 176 -33.65 -3.64 -2.46
C ALA A 176 -33.70 -4.70 -3.56
N PHE A 177 -33.21 -5.92 -3.30
CA PHE A 177 -33.39 -7.06 -4.20
C PHE A 177 -34.85 -7.46 -4.37
N LEU A 178 -35.64 -7.45 -3.28
CA LEU A 178 -37.07 -7.75 -3.33
C LEU A 178 -37.83 -6.71 -4.16
N LEU A 179 -37.52 -5.42 -3.98
CA LEU A 179 -38.13 -4.33 -4.75
C LEU A 179 -37.76 -4.41 -6.23
N LEU A 180 -36.50 -4.72 -6.56
CA LEU A 180 -36.05 -4.93 -7.94
C LEU A 180 -36.75 -6.14 -8.59
N ALA A 181 -36.86 -7.26 -7.87
CA ALA A 181 -37.57 -8.44 -8.35
C ALA A 181 -39.06 -8.15 -8.60
N LEU A 182 -39.70 -7.38 -7.73
CA LEU A 182 -41.10 -6.94 -7.91
C LEU A 182 -41.25 -6.00 -9.12
N LEU A 183 -40.29 -5.11 -9.36
CA LEU A 183 -40.26 -4.22 -10.53
C LEU A 183 -40.15 -5.02 -11.84
N ILE A 184 -39.21 -5.97 -11.90
CA ILE A 184 -39.02 -6.87 -13.05
C ILE A 184 -40.27 -7.71 -13.29
N ALA A 185 -40.87 -8.29 -12.23
CA ALA A 185 -42.10 -9.08 -12.35
C ALA A 185 -43.29 -8.25 -12.85
N LYS A 186 -43.42 -6.98 -12.42
CA LYS A 186 -44.45 -6.06 -12.93
C LYS A 186 -44.23 -5.73 -14.41
N ALA A 187 -42.98 -5.45 -14.82
CA ALA A 187 -42.64 -5.19 -16.21
C ALA A 187 -42.96 -6.39 -17.12
N GLN A 188 -42.61 -7.60 -16.69
CA GLN A 188 -42.92 -8.83 -17.42
C GLN A 188 -44.43 -9.10 -17.53
N ARG A 189 -45.19 -8.84 -16.47
CA ARG A 189 -46.67 -8.95 -16.50
C ARG A 189 -47.30 -7.94 -17.46
N PHE A 190 -46.79 -6.71 -17.51
CA PHE A 190 -47.23 -5.69 -18.47
C PHE A 190 -46.95 -6.13 -19.92
N ALA A 191 -45.73 -6.62 -20.19
CA ALA A 191 -45.34 -7.10 -21.52
C ALA A 191 -46.20 -8.30 -21.98
N LYS A 192 -46.52 -9.23 -21.08
CA LYS A 192 -47.36 -10.42 -21.39
C LYS A 192 -48.83 -10.05 -21.62
N ARG A 193 -49.37 -9.06 -20.90
CA ARG A 193 -50.74 -8.56 -21.09
C ARG A 193 -50.90 -7.81 -22.41
N SER A 194 -49.92 -6.99 -22.78
CA SER A 194 -49.85 -6.32 -24.09
C SER A 194 -49.91 -7.32 -25.25
N LYS A 195 -49.13 -8.41 -25.19
CA LYS A 195 -49.15 -9.48 -26.21
C LYS A 195 -50.49 -10.24 -26.32
N ARG A 196 -51.25 -10.38 -25.23
CA ARG A 196 -52.58 -11.03 -25.26
C ARG A 196 -53.66 -10.14 -25.88
N LEU A 197 -53.63 -8.84 -25.60
CA LEU A 197 -54.55 -7.85 -26.20
C LEU A 197 -54.33 -7.71 -27.71
N ALA A 198 -53.08 -7.84 -28.18
CA ALA A 198 -52.76 -7.83 -29.62
C ALA A 198 -53.22 -9.10 -30.36
N ARG A 199 -53.49 -10.22 -29.66
CA ARG A 199 -53.81 -11.53 -30.27
C ARG A 199 -55.31 -11.89 -30.20
N GLY A 200 -56.12 -11.11 -29.48
CA GLY A 200 -57.58 -11.28 -29.39
C GLY A 200 -58.40 -10.49 -30.42
N LYS A 201 -57.73 -9.82 -31.38
CA LYS A 201 -58.34 -9.22 -32.56
C LYS A 201 -57.92 -10.05 -33.78
N SER A 202 -58.63 -11.13 -34.04
CA SER A 202 -58.69 -11.80 -35.34
C SER A 202 -60.07 -12.39 -35.52
#